data_AF-A0A8C5SED6-F1
#
_entry.id   AF-A0A8C5SED6-F1
#
_cell.length_a   1.000
_cell.length_b   1.000
_cell.length_c   1.000
_cell.angle_alpha   90.00
_cell.angle_beta   90.00
_cell.angle_gamma   90.00
#
_symmetry.space_group_name_H-M   'P 1'
#
loop_
_entity.id
_entity.type
_entity.pdbx_description
1 polymer ?
#
loop_
_entity_poly.entity_id
_entity_poly.type
_entity_poly.pdbx_seq_one_letter_code
_entity_poly.pdbx_strand_id
1 'polypeptide(L)'
;MGVSKLDVLYRRLLLTKLFIQGWGRPEDLKRIFEFRKIIGNREKCQNLVPRDYPVHINKVEEQSDCKILDGHFISPLAHYVPDIMPPESITARFQFIVPKRWNSKYKPVCIHLAGTGDHYFWRRRTLMARPMIKEACMASLLRSCLKNVSDLFVMGGALVLESATLLHWLEKEGYGPLGMTGISMGGHVSFSV
;
A
#
# COMPACT_ATOMS: atom_id res chain seq x y z
N MET A 1 -17.43 -29.92 13.23
CA MET A 1 -16.14 -30.50 12.78
C MET A 1 -15.12 -30.26 13.90
N GLY A 2 -14.57 -31.32 14.48
CA GLY A 2 -13.62 -31.21 15.60
C GLY A 2 -12.23 -30.78 15.12
N VAL A 3 -11.65 -29.79 15.78
CA VAL A 3 -10.30 -29.28 15.47
C VAL A 3 -9.27 -30.37 15.76
N SER A 4 -8.42 -30.71 14.79
CA SER A 4 -7.40 -31.76 14.92
C SER A 4 -6.36 -31.41 15.99
N LYS A 5 -6.13 -32.32 16.95
CA LYS A 5 -5.14 -32.14 18.02
C LYS A 5 -3.70 -32.07 17.50
N LEU A 6 -3.42 -32.73 16.37
CA LEU A 6 -2.12 -32.65 15.68
C LEU A 6 -1.88 -31.25 15.11
N ASP A 7 -2.92 -30.61 14.58
CA ASP A 7 -2.84 -29.27 14.01
C ASP A 7 -2.59 -28.21 15.10
N VAL A 8 -3.18 -28.39 16.28
CA VAL A 8 -2.92 -27.54 17.47
C VAL A 8 -1.48 -27.69 17.97
N LEU A 9 -0.94 -28.91 18.00
CA LEU A 9 0.43 -29.17 18.46
C LEU A 9 1.46 -28.63 17.46
N TYR A 10 1.24 -28.84 16.16
CA TYR A 10 2.10 -28.33 15.10
C TYR A 10 2.14 -26.78 15.08
N ARG A 11 0.98 -26.12 15.27
CA ARG A 11 0.90 -24.66 15.40
C ARG A 11 1.66 -24.08 16.60
N ARG A 12 1.85 -24.85 17.69
CA ARG A 12 2.63 -24.40 18.85
C ARG A 12 4.15 -24.44 18.62
N LEU A 13 4.59 -25.26 17.66
CA LEU A 13 6.01 -25.42 17.31
C LEU A 13 6.49 -24.42 16.25
N LEU A 14 5.56 -23.78 15.52
CA LEU A 14 5.89 -22.70 14.59
C LEU A 14 6.19 -21.40 15.36
N LEU A 15 7.42 -20.90 15.23
CA LEU A 15 7.89 -19.62 15.78
C LEU A 15 7.12 -18.39 15.28
N THR A 16 6.29 -18.55 14.25
CA THR A 16 5.51 -17.48 13.63
C THR A 16 4.06 -17.50 14.15
N LYS A 17 3.66 -16.44 14.86
CA LYS A 17 2.27 -16.19 15.30
C LYS A 17 1.34 -15.80 14.14
N LEU A 18 1.47 -16.47 12.99
CA LEU A 18 0.72 -16.16 11.77
C LEU A 18 -0.52 -17.07 11.70
N PHE A 19 -1.67 -16.53 11.30
CA PHE A 19 -2.93 -17.26 11.05
C PHE A 19 -3.50 -18.06 12.23
N ILE A 20 -3.12 -17.71 13.47
CA ILE A 20 -3.58 -18.40 14.68
C ILE A 20 -5.10 -18.25 14.92
N GLN A 21 -5.74 -17.23 14.32
CA GLN A 21 -7.18 -16.97 14.43
C GLN A 21 -8.03 -17.52 13.26
N GLY A 22 -7.43 -18.29 12.35
CA GLY A 22 -8.14 -18.92 11.23
C GLY A 22 -8.43 -17.96 10.07
N TRP A 23 -9.44 -18.31 9.26
CA TRP A 23 -9.79 -17.63 8.01
C TRP A 23 -10.72 -16.42 8.16
N GLY A 24 -11.16 -16.12 9.39
CA GLY A 24 -12.23 -15.14 9.62
C GLY A 24 -13.63 -15.69 9.35
N ARG A 25 -14.62 -14.81 9.25
CA ARG A 25 -16.02 -15.18 9.03
C ARG A 25 -16.26 -15.57 7.56
N PRO A 26 -16.94 -16.70 7.27
CA PRO A 26 -17.24 -17.13 5.90
C PRO A 26 -17.96 -16.06 5.05
N GLU A 27 -18.81 -15.25 5.67
CA GLU A 27 -19.55 -14.18 5.02
C GLU A 27 -18.61 -13.09 4.49
N ASP A 28 -17.58 -12.74 5.25
CA ASP A 28 -16.57 -11.76 4.83
C ASP A 28 -15.74 -12.31 3.66
N LEU A 29 -15.38 -13.60 3.69
CA LEU A 29 -14.70 -14.26 2.57
C LEU A 29 -15.54 -14.20 1.28
N LYS A 30 -16.85 -14.48 1.37
CA LYS A 30 -17.74 -14.39 0.22
C LYS A 30 -17.78 -12.99 -0.37
N ARG A 31 -17.87 -11.95 0.48
CA ARG A 31 -17.84 -10.54 0.06
C ARG A 31 -16.50 -10.18 -0.62
N ILE A 32 -15.38 -10.65 -0.07
CA ILE A 32 -14.04 -10.47 -0.67
C ILE A 32 -13.97 -11.11 -2.06
N PHE A 33 -14.49 -12.34 -2.22
CA PHE A 33 -14.47 -13.02 -3.50
C PHE A 33 -15.33 -12.34 -4.56
N GLU A 34 -16.51 -11.83 -4.19
CA GLU A 34 -17.33 -11.04 -5.11
C GLU A 34 -16.63 -9.74 -5.51
N PHE A 35 -16.03 -9.04 -4.55
CA PHE A 35 -15.29 -7.81 -4.84
C PHE A 35 -14.05 -8.07 -5.72
N ARG A 36 -13.35 -9.20 -5.52
CA ARG A 36 -12.22 -9.62 -6.36
C ARG A 36 -12.59 -9.71 -7.84
N LYS A 37 -13.81 -10.14 -8.18
CA LYS A 37 -14.28 -10.20 -9.58
C LYS A 37 -14.39 -8.80 -10.19
N ILE A 38 -14.69 -7.79 -9.38
CA ILE A 38 -14.78 -6.39 -9.79
C ILE A 38 -13.37 -5.82 -10.01
N ILE A 39 -12.46 -5.98 -9.04
CA ILE A 39 -11.06 -5.52 -9.16
C ILE A 39 -10.36 -6.20 -10.34
N GLY A 40 -10.60 -7.51 -10.54
CA GLY A 40 -10.00 -8.26 -11.65
C GLY A 40 -10.46 -7.83 -13.04
N ASN A 41 -11.54 -7.04 -13.13
CA ASN A 41 -11.98 -6.42 -14.38
C ASN A 41 -11.28 -5.06 -14.56
N ARG A 42 -10.36 -4.98 -15.51
CA ARG A 42 -9.51 -3.80 -15.75
C ARG A 42 -10.29 -2.51 -15.95
N GLU A 43 -11.34 -2.54 -16.77
CA GLU A 43 -12.15 -1.36 -17.10
C GLU A 43 -12.94 -0.86 -15.88
N LYS A 44 -13.53 -1.78 -15.11
CA LYS A 44 -14.20 -1.42 -13.86
C LYS A 44 -13.22 -0.87 -12.84
N CYS A 45 -12.08 -1.54 -12.68
CA CYS A 45 -11.05 -1.19 -11.69
C CYS A 45 -10.54 0.24 -11.86
N GLN A 46 -10.32 0.69 -13.10
CA GLN A 46 -9.88 2.06 -13.41
C GLN A 46 -10.85 3.15 -12.93
N ASN A 47 -12.13 2.80 -12.72
CA ASN A 47 -13.16 3.73 -12.28
C ASN A 47 -13.56 3.54 -10.81
N LEU A 48 -12.91 2.62 -10.08
CA LEU A 48 -13.18 2.40 -8.65
C LEU A 48 -12.58 3.47 -7.74
N VAL A 49 -11.67 4.30 -8.26
CA VAL A 49 -11.07 5.38 -7.47
C VAL A 49 -11.28 6.70 -8.23
N PRO A 50 -12.07 7.63 -7.68
CA PRO A 50 -12.21 8.98 -8.23
C PRO A 50 -10.86 9.68 -8.34
N ARG A 51 -10.66 10.48 -9.40
CA ARG A 51 -9.41 11.24 -9.60
C ARG A 51 -9.19 12.33 -8.55
N ASP A 52 -10.26 12.78 -7.91
CA ASP A 52 -10.28 13.80 -6.87
C ASP A 52 -10.35 13.21 -5.45
N TYR A 53 -10.09 11.90 -5.31
CA TYR A 53 -10.13 11.23 -4.02
C TYR A 53 -9.29 11.97 -2.96
N PRO A 54 -9.83 12.19 -1.75
CA PRO A 54 -9.20 13.04 -0.76
C PRO A 54 -7.90 12.42 -0.22
N VAL A 55 -6.81 13.15 -0.39
CA VAL A 55 -5.50 12.84 0.19
C VAL A 55 -5.04 14.02 1.02
N HIS A 56 -4.62 13.74 2.26
CA HIS A 56 -4.27 14.76 3.24
C HIS A 56 -2.79 14.68 3.59
N ILE A 57 -2.12 15.84 3.61
CA ILE A 57 -0.76 15.98 4.12
C ILE A 57 -0.83 16.47 5.55
N ASN A 58 -0.25 15.69 6.47
CA ASN A 58 -0.29 15.96 7.90
C ASN A 58 0.89 16.81 8.35
N LYS A 59 2.08 16.51 7.80
CA LYS A 59 3.33 17.11 8.21
C LYS A 59 4.22 17.27 7.00
N VAL A 60 4.93 18.40 6.94
CA VAL A 60 6.02 18.64 6.01
C VAL A 60 7.28 18.92 6.83
N GLU A 61 8.33 18.18 6.57
CA GLU A 61 9.64 18.35 7.18
C GLU A 61 10.67 18.73 6.12
N GLU A 62 11.34 19.85 6.33
CA GLU A 62 12.42 20.33 5.47
C GLU A 62 13.75 19.73 5.95
N GLN A 63 14.46 19.04 5.05
CA GLN A 63 15.83 18.59 5.27
C GLN A 63 16.78 19.35 4.34
N SER A 64 18.09 19.13 4.42
CA SER A 64 19.05 19.89 3.58
C SER A 64 18.88 19.60 2.09
N ASP A 65 18.63 18.33 1.73
CA ASP A 65 18.58 17.80 0.36
C ASP A 65 17.15 17.57 -0.16
N CYS A 66 16.18 17.38 0.74
CA CYS A 66 14.82 16.99 0.39
C CYS A 66 13.74 17.57 1.32
N LYS A 67 12.49 17.39 0.93
CA LYS A 67 11.29 17.58 1.76
C LYS A 67 10.67 16.22 2.02
N ILE A 68 10.23 15.99 3.25
CA ILE A 68 9.52 14.78 3.65
C ILE A 68 8.10 15.16 4.02
N LEU A 69 7.13 14.61 3.32
CA LEU A 69 5.71 14.82 3.55
C LEU A 69 5.13 13.53 4.13
N ASP A 70 4.51 13.62 5.30
CA ASP A 70 3.72 12.52 5.86
C ASP A 70 2.26 12.76 5.52
N GLY A 71 1.65 11.81 4.84
CA GLY A 71 0.28 11.92 4.36
C GLY A 71 -0.57 10.70 4.71
N HIS A 72 -1.88 10.89 4.61
CA HIS A 72 -2.84 9.83 4.80
C HIS A 72 -4.10 10.04 3.96
N PHE A 73 -4.84 8.95 3.80
CA PHE A 73 -6.17 8.93 3.20
C PHE A 73 -6.93 7.70 3.74
N ILE A 74 -8.25 7.69 3.56
CA ILE A 74 -9.05 6.51 3.89
C ILE A 74 -8.90 5.51 2.75
N SER A 75 -8.60 4.25 3.06
CA SER A 75 -8.46 3.20 2.05
C SER A 75 -9.78 3.02 1.28
N PRO A 76 -9.82 3.14 -0.06
CA PRO A 76 -11.07 3.03 -0.82
C PRO A 76 -11.77 1.69 -0.61
N LEU A 77 -11.02 0.62 -0.28
CA LEU A 77 -11.60 -0.69 0.02
C LEU A 77 -12.59 -0.62 1.19
N ALA A 78 -12.36 0.25 2.18
CA ALA A 78 -13.26 0.42 3.31
C ALA A 78 -14.67 0.89 2.89
N HIS A 79 -14.79 1.59 1.77
CA HIS A 79 -16.08 2.02 1.22
C HIS A 79 -16.79 0.90 0.45
N TYR A 80 -16.03 0.03 -0.23
CA TYR A 80 -16.60 -1.06 -1.03
C TYR A 80 -16.94 -2.30 -0.22
N VAL A 81 -16.13 -2.61 0.79
CA VAL A 81 -16.32 -3.80 1.62
C VAL A 81 -16.15 -3.43 3.10
N PRO A 82 -17.17 -2.77 3.70
CA PRO A 82 -17.10 -2.30 5.08
C PRO A 82 -16.88 -3.44 6.07
N ASP A 83 -16.24 -3.13 7.20
CA ASP A 83 -15.96 -4.03 8.32
C ASP A 83 -15.02 -5.22 8.01
N ILE A 84 -14.41 -5.24 6.83
CA ILE A 84 -13.42 -6.26 6.46
C ILE A 84 -12.01 -5.84 6.86
N MET A 85 -11.71 -4.55 6.77
CA MET A 85 -10.40 -4.04 7.16
C MET A 85 -10.31 -3.88 8.68
N PRO A 86 -9.18 -4.21 9.31
CA PRO A 86 -8.93 -3.82 10.69
C PRO A 86 -9.05 -2.30 10.84
N PRO A 87 -9.58 -1.77 11.95
CA PRO A 87 -9.73 -0.32 12.15
C PRO A 87 -8.43 0.46 11.95
N GLU A 88 -7.29 -0.12 12.37
CA GLU A 88 -5.96 0.47 12.23
C GLU A 88 -5.47 0.55 10.78
N SER A 89 -6.11 -0.20 9.89
CA SER A 89 -5.77 -0.33 8.47
C SER A 89 -6.65 0.52 7.56
N ILE A 90 -7.80 0.99 8.07
CA ILE A 90 -8.74 1.85 7.31
C ILE A 90 -8.04 3.14 6.87
N THR A 91 -7.18 3.70 7.72
CA THR A 91 -6.37 4.87 7.37
C THR A 91 -5.05 4.43 6.72
N ALA A 92 -4.97 4.57 5.41
CA ALA A 92 -3.74 4.35 4.66
C ALA A 92 -2.78 5.53 4.90
N ARG A 93 -1.55 5.21 5.30
CA ARG A 93 -0.50 6.21 5.56
C ARG A 93 0.65 6.03 4.59
N PHE A 94 1.19 7.15 4.13
CA PHE A 94 2.34 7.16 3.24
C PHE A 94 3.32 8.26 3.65
N GLN A 95 4.54 8.11 3.14
CA GLN A 95 5.55 9.14 3.24
C GLN A 95 6.06 9.47 1.85
N PHE A 96 6.09 10.76 1.51
CA PHE A 96 6.53 11.23 0.22
C PHE A 96 7.78 12.09 0.37
N ILE A 97 8.85 11.67 -0.28
CA ILE A 97 10.18 12.26 -0.15
C ILE A 97 10.51 12.91 -1.49
N VAL A 98 10.65 14.23 -1.47
CA VAL A 98 10.71 15.07 -2.67
C VAL A 98 12.02 15.84 -2.69
N PRO A 99 12.77 15.84 -3.81
CA PRO A 99 13.98 16.66 -3.90
C PRO A 99 13.60 18.14 -3.93
N LYS A 100 14.49 19.00 -3.40
CA LYS A 100 14.27 20.46 -3.45
C LYS A 100 14.41 21.06 -4.85
N ARG A 101 15.14 20.36 -5.73
CA ARG A 101 15.43 20.77 -7.09
C ARG A 101 15.21 19.59 -8.03
N TRP A 102 14.79 19.90 -9.24
CA TRP A 102 14.57 18.91 -10.30
C TRP A 102 15.57 19.15 -11.41
N ASN A 103 16.10 18.08 -12.00
CA ASN A 103 17.06 18.17 -13.11
C ASN A 103 16.41 18.53 -14.44
N SER A 104 15.08 18.52 -14.51
CA SER A 104 14.32 18.81 -15.73
C SER A 104 12.98 19.46 -15.41
N LYS A 105 12.19 19.78 -16.45
CA LYS A 105 10.79 20.19 -16.31
C LYS A 105 9.89 19.11 -15.71
N TYR A 106 10.33 17.84 -15.77
CA TYR A 106 9.60 16.71 -15.23
C TYR A 106 9.88 16.55 -13.74
N LYS A 107 8.88 16.04 -13.02
CA LYS A 107 8.96 15.74 -11.59
C LYS A 107 8.75 14.23 -11.39
N PRO A 108 9.72 13.39 -11.78
CA PRO A 108 9.57 11.95 -11.75
C PRO A 108 9.40 11.41 -10.32
N VAL A 109 8.47 10.47 -10.15
CA VAL A 109 8.16 9.84 -8.85
C VAL A 109 8.13 8.33 -9.01
N CYS A 110 8.74 7.63 -8.05
CA CYS A 110 8.59 6.19 -7.90
C CYS A 110 7.82 5.85 -6.61
N ILE A 111 6.72 5.11 -6.74
CA ILE A 111 5.96 4.56 -5.60
C ILE A 111 6.59 3.22 -5.20
N HIS A 112 7.00 3.10 -3.94
CA HIS A 112 7.61 1.91 -3.35
C HIS A 112 6.63 1.21 -2.42
N LEU A 113 6.10 0.07 -2.84
CA LEU A 113 5.21 -0.77 -2.05
C LEU A 113 6.03 -1.69 -1.13
N ALA A 114 5.68 -1.71 0.16
CA ALA A 114 6.35 -2.56 1.15
C ALA A 114 6.18 -4.06 0.84
N GLY A 115 7.12 -4.87 1.31
CA GLY A 115 6.96 -6.32 1.44
C GLY A 115 6.24 -6.71 2.74
N THR A 116 5.83 -7.97 2.85
CA THR A 116 5.27 -8.50 4.10
C THR A 116 6.29 -8.41 5.23
N GLY A 117 5.89 -7.86 6.39
CA GLY A 117 6.77 -7.68 7.54
C GLY A 117 7.73 -6.47 7.44
N ASP A 118 7.65 -5.68 6.36
CA ASP A 118 8.37 -4.39 6.30
C ASP A 118 7.62 -3.34 7.13
N HIS A 119 8.06 -3.21 8.37
CA HIS A 119 7.53 -2.24 9.31
C HIS A 119 8.29 -0.92 9.20
N TYR A 120 7.52 0.18 9.20
CA TYR A 120 8.01 1.56 9.09
C TYR A 120 8.61 1.92 7.70
N PHE A 121 9.13 3.15 7.60
CA PHE A 121 9.67 3.69 6.36
C PHE A 121 11.20 3.76 6.33
N TRP A 122 11.89 3.55 7.46
CA TRP A 122 13.32 3.86 7.58
C TRP A 122 14.20 3.09 6.59
N ARG A 123 13.99 1.79 6.42
CA ARG A 123 14.79 0.97 5.49
C ARG A 123 14.63 1.44 4.05
N ARG A 124 13.39 1.59 3.58
CA ARG A 124 13.11 2.08 2.22
C ARG A 124 13.52 3.54 2.02
N ARG A 125 13.39 4.38 3.05
CA ARG A 125 13.89 5.76 3.02
C ARG A 125 15.40 5.77 2.76
N THR A 126 16.16 5.04 3.57
CA THR A 126 17.62 5.05 3.51
C THR A 126 18.17 4.35 2.27
N LEU A 127 17.62 3.19 1.92
CA LEU A 127 18.18 2.33 0.87
C LEU A 127 17.60 2.58 -0.53
N MET A 128 16.43 3.21 -0.64
CA MET A 128 15.78 3.47 -1.94
C MET A 128 15.59 4.95 -2.18
N ALA A 129 14.88 5.66 -1.29
CA ALA A 129 14.50 7.05 -1.55
C ALA A 129 15.69 8.02 -1.58
N ARG A 130 16.64 7.89 -0.64
CA ARG A 130 17.82 8.78 -0.60
C ARG A 130 18.74 8.62 -1.82
N PRO A 131 19.11 7.41 -2.26
CA PRO A 131 19.84 7.23 -3.51
C PRO A 131 19.11 7.82 -4.72
N MET A 132 17.80 7.59 -4.85
CA MET A 132 17.00 8.13 -5.97
C MET A 132 17.00 9.67 -6.02
N ILE A 133 16.98 10.33 -4.86
CA ILE A 133 17.10 11.79 -4.79
C ILE A 133 18.50 12.25 -5.16
N LYS A 134 19.54 11.59 -4.64
CA LYS A 134 20.93 11.99 -4.81
C LYS A 134 21.44 11.79 -6.24
N GLU A 135 21.07 10.67 -6.87
CA GLU A 135 21.62 10.24 -8.16
C GLU A 135 20.72 10.63 -9.34
N ALA A 136 19.41 10.61 -9.15
CA ALA A 136 18.44 10.81 -10.23
C ALA A 136 17.53 12.04 -10.03
N CYS A 137 17.62 12.74 -8.90
CA CYS A 137 16.67 13.79 -8.48
C CYS A 137 15.21 13.34 -8.68
N MET A 138 14.92 12.10 -8.30
CA MET A 138 13.60 11.49 -8.36
C MET A 138 12.98 11.46 -6.97
N ALA A 139 11.69 11.79 -6.89
CA ALA A 139 10.93 11.64 -5.65
C ALA A 139 10.53 10.18 -5.41
N SER A 140 10.33 9.83 -4.15
CA SER A 140 9.95 8.48 -3.74
C SER A 140 8.78 8.53 -2.76
N LEU A 141 7.74 7.76 -3.06
CA LEU A 141 6.56 7.62 -2.20
C LEU A 141 6.57 6.24 -1.56
N LEU A 142 6.64 6.19 -0.23
CA LEU A 142 6.74 4.97 0.55
C LEU A 142 5.38 4.67 1.19
N ARG A 143 4.80 3.51 0.89
CA ARG A 143 3.54 3.03 1.49
C ARG A 143 3.75 1.75 2.28
N SER A 144 3.39 1.71 3.56
CA SER A 144 3.52 0.49 4.40
C SER A 144 2.38 -0.49 4.12
N CYS A 145 2.63 -1.80 4.23
CA CYS A 145 1.59 -2.84 4.12
C CYS A 145 0.74 -2.94 5.38
N LEU A 146 -0.43 -3.58 5.25
CA LEU A 146 -1.27 -4.00 6.37
C LEU A 146 -0.54 -5.03 7.24
N LYS A 147 -0.90 -5.08 8.53
CA LYS A 147 -0.15 -5.81 9.57
C LYS A 147 -0.40 -7.33 9.57
N ASN A 148 -1.46 -7.83 8.94
CA ASN A 148 -1.93 -9.21 9.10
C ASN A 148 -1.93 -10.01 7.78
N VAL A 149 -1.71 -11.33 7.85
CA VAL A 149 -1.54 -12.22 6.68
C VAL A 149 -2.85 -12.93 6.26
N SER A 150 -3.84 -13.03 7.16
CA SER A 150 -5.22 -13.43 6.80
C SER A 150 -5.88 -12.48 5.80
N ASP A 151 -5.29 -11.28 5.64
CA ASP A 151 -5.74 -10.23 4.77
C ASP A 151 -5.13 -10.33 3.37
N LEU A 152 -4.47 -11.39 2.94
CA LEU A 152 -3.74 -11.35 1.65
C LEU A 152 -4.60 -10.90 0.43
N PHE A 153 -5.88 -11.29 0.40
CA PHE A 153 -6.83 -10.82 -0.64
C PHE A 153 -7.39 -9.42 -0.36
N VAL A 154 -7.68 -9.11 0.91
CA VAL A 154 -8.14 -7.78 1.37
C VAL A 154 -7.05 -6.75 1.10
N MET A 155 -5.83 -7.05 1.52
CA MET A 155 -4.60 -6.33 1.26
C MET A 155 -4.33 -6.24 -0.24
N GLY A 156 -4.40 -7.32 -1.02
CA GLY A 156 -4.24 -7.21 -2.47
C GLY A 156 -5.19 -6.17 -3.09
N GLY A 157 -6.47 -6.23 -2.75
CA GLY A 157 -7.47 -5.27 -3.23
C GLY A 157 -7.27 -3.85 -2.69
N ALA A 158 -6.99 -3.71 -1.39
CA ALA A 158 -6.69 -2.44 -0.75
C ALA A 158 -5.49 -1.77 -1.41
N LEU A 159 -4.40 -2.52 -1.59
CA LEU A 159 -3.17 -1.97 -2.15
C LEU A 159 -3.33 -1.56 -3.62
N VAL A 160 -4.14 -2.28 -4.42
CA VAL A 160 -4.45 -1.85 -5.80
C VAL A 160 -5.19 -0.52 -5.79
N LEU A 161 -6.25 -0.39 -4.98
CA LEU A 161 -7.06 0.85 -4.92
C LEU A 161 -6.29 2.00 -4.28
N GLU A 162 -5.51 1.74 -3.24
CA GLU A 162 -4.63 2.72 -2.59
C GLU A 162 -3.53 3.20 -3.55
N SER A 163 -2.95 2.30 -4.35
CA SER A 163 -1.99 2.66 -5.39
C SER A 163 -2.64 3.53 -6.47
N ALA A 164 -3.85 3.21 -6.93
CA ALA A 164 -4.60 4.05 -7.86
C ALA A 164 -4.88 5.45 -7.28
N THR A 165 -5.24 5.52 -5.99
CA THR A 165 -5.43 6.78 -5.26
C THR A 165 -4.16 7.63 -5.29
N LEU A 166 -3.02 7.03 -4.97
CA LEU A 166 -1.73 7.72 -4.96
C LEU A 166 -1.28 8.16 -6.35
N LEU A 167 -1.55 7.36 -7.38
CA LEU A 167 -1.25 7.73 -8.77
C LEU A 167 -2.08 8.95 -9.19
N HIS A 168 -3.40 8.94 -8.98
CA HIS A 168 -4.26 10.08 -9.30
C HIS A 168 -3.87 11.34 -8.53
N TRP A 169 -3.54 11.19 -7.24
CA TRP A 169 -3.04 12.30 -6.44
C TRP A 169 -1.75 12.89 -7.00
N LEU A 170 -0.77 12.05 -7.35
CA LEU A 170 0.50 12.50 -7.94
C LEU A 170 0.30 13.19 -9.30
N GLU A 171 -0.54 12.64 -10.17
CA GLU A 171 -0.88 13.26 -11.46
C GLU A 171 -1.53 14.63 -11.27
N LYS A 172 -2.48 14.73 -10.33
CA LYS A 172 -3.18 15.99 -10.00
C LYS A 172 -2.23 17.07 -9.48
N GLU A 173 -1.24 16.69 -8.68
CA GLU A 173 -0.20 17.60 -8.17
C GLU A 173 0.88 17.93 -9.22
N GLY A 174 0.77 17.38 -10.44
CA GLY A 174 1.67 17.66 -11.56
C GLY A 174 2.99 16.90 -11.49
N TYR A 175 3.02 15.75 -10.82
CA TYR A 175 4.17 14.84 -10.83
C TYR A 175 4.11 13.91 -12.06
N GLY A 176 5.28 13.62 -12.62
CA GLY A 176 5.39 12.79 -13.81
C GLY A 176 6.79 12.86 -14.43
N PRO A 177 7.27 11.77 -15.07
CA PRO A 177 6.61 10.46 -15.21
C PRO A 177 6.52 9.69 -13.88
N LEU A 178 5.52 8.81 -13.78
CA LEU A 178 5.26 8.00 -12.58
C LEU A 178 5.71 6.55 -12.81
N GLY A 179 6.36 5.97 -11.81
CA GLY A 179 6.73 4.56 -11.78
C GLY A 179 6.30 3.92 -10.47
N MET A 180 6.19 2.59 -10.48
CA MET A 180 5.88 1.80 -9.29
C MET A 180 6.86 0.65 -9.17
N THR A 181 7.24 0.34 -7.94
CA THR A 181 8.07 -0.81 -7.59
C THR A 181 7.59 -1.39 -6.27
N GLY A 182 7.89 -2.66 -6.04
CA GLY A 182 7.62 -3.30 -4.78
C GLY A 182 8.39 -4.60 -4.64
N ILE A 183 8.62 -5.01 -3.40
CA ILE A 183 9.32 -6.25 -3.08
C ILE A 183 8.29 -7.33 -2.75
N SER A 184 8.44 -8.51 -3.35
CA SER A 184 7.58 -9.67 -3.10
C SER A 184 6.10 -9.36 -3.36
N MET A 185 5.25 -9.40 -2.34
CA MET A 185 3.84 -9.01 -2.44
C MET A 185 3.64 -7.58 -2.97
N GLY A 186 4.51 -6.64 -2.61
CA GLY A 186 4.50 -5.31 -3.19
C GLY A 186 4.76 -5.33 -4.71
N GLY A 187 5.60 -6.25 -5.17
CA GLY A 187 5.86 -6.45 -6.60
C GLY A 187 4.63 -7.01 -7.33
N HIS A 188 3.94 -8.00 -6.75
CA HIS A 188 2.71 -8.55 -7.34
C HIS A 188 1.63 -7.48 -7.52
N VAL A 189 1.47 -6.58 -6.54
CA VAL A 189 0.54 -5.45 -6.64
C VAL A 189 1.01 -4.44 -7.69
N SER A 190 2.31 -4.15 -7.75
CA SER A 190 2.86 -3.20 -8.73
C SER A 190 2.58 -3.60 -10.19
N PHE A 191 2.46 -4.89 -10.48
CA PHE A 191 2.07 -5.40 -11.80
C PHE A 191 0.57 -5.37 -12.06
N SER A 192 -0.25 -5.22 -11.02
CA SER A 192 -1.71 -5.33 -11.08
C SER A 192 -2.43 -3.97 -11.19
N VAL A 193 -1.69 -2.86 -11.08
CA VAL A 193 -2.20 -1.47 -11.13
C VAL A 193 -2.04 -0.90 -12.53
#